data_AF-A0A8T6HUK0-F1
#
_entry.id   AF-A0A8T6HUK0-F1
#
_cell.length_a   1.000
_cell.length_b   1.000
_cell.length_c   1.000
_cell.angle_alpha   90.00
_cell.angle_beta   90.00
_cell.angle_gamma   90.00
#
_symmetry.space_group_name_H-M   'P 1'
#
loop_
_entity.id
_entity.type
_entity.pdbx_description
1 polymer ?
#
loop_
_entity_poly.entity_id
_entity_poly.type
_entity_poly.pdbx_seq_one_letter_code
_entity_poly.pdbx_strand_id
1 'polypeptide(L)'
;MKADQINAVMAPAVEFNRLVLNNIEAIVGMQVESFKAYAELGFKNLNAGLDVRTMDELKTYAEDQKNVIRQVGEQVTRDLEALGAVNAKFVEDTRKLSAVKKAA
;
A
#
# COMPACT_ATOMS: atom_id res chain seq x y z
N MET A 1 26.15 32.18 -15.06
CA MET A 1 24.95 32.24 -14.18
C MET A 1 25.42 32.30 -12.73
N LYS A 2 24.77 33.11 -11.89
CA LYS A 2 25.02 33.11 -10.43
C LYS A 2 24.43 31.82 -9.83
N ALA A 3 25.01 31.29 -8.75
CA ALA A 3 24.57 30.05 -8.10
C ALA A 3 23.06 30.03 -7.79
N ASP A 4 22.50 31.17 -7.39
CA ASP A 4 21.07 31.31 -7.07
C ASP A 4 20.15 31.10 -8.28
N GLN A 5 20.59 31.46 -9.50
CA GLN A 5 19.83 31.21 -10.73
C GLN A 5 19.88 29.74 -11.16
N ILE A 6 20.98 29.04 -10.88
CA ILE A 6 21.08 27.59 -11.12
C ILE A 6 20.13 26.85 -10.18
N ASN A 7 20.08 27.26 -8.91
CA ASN A 7 19.17 26.69 -7.91
C ASN A 7 17.69 26.90 -8.28
N ALA A 8 17.30 28.09 -8.77
CA ALA A 8 15.93 28.38 -9.18
C ALA A 8 15.47 27.54 -10.38
N VAL A 9 16.36 27.25 -11.34
CA VAL A 9 16.04 26.44 -12.52
C VAL A 9 15.99 24.94 -12.19
N MET A 10 16.81 24.47 -11.25
CA MET A 10 16.88 23.05 -10.86
C MET A 10 15.85 22.66 -9.79
N ALA A 11 15.36 23.60 -8.98
CA ALA A 11 14.44 23.33 -7.88
C ALA A 11 13.16 22.55 -8.28
N PRO A 12 12.47 22.83 -9.41
CA PRO A 12 11.30 22.06 -9.80
C PRO A 12 11.62 20.59 -10.15
N ALA A 13 12.80 20.34 -10.73
CA ALA A 13 13.23 18.98 -11.05
C ALA A 13 13.59 18.18 -9.79
N VAL A 14 14.25 18.82 -8.82
CA VAL A 14 14.54 18.22 -7.51
C VAL A 14 13.24 17.87 -6.78
N GLU A 15 12.26 18.78 -6.77
CA GLU A 15 10.99 18.56 -6.08
C GLU A 15 10.13 17.49 -6.75
N PHE A 16 10.15 17.42 -8.09
CA PHE A 16 9.53 16.31 -8.83
C PHE A 16 10.17 14.96 -8.49
N ASN A 17 11.50 14.87 -8.46
CA ASN A 17 12.19 13.65 -8.08
C ASN A 17 11.85 13.22 -6.65
N ARG A 18 11.74 14.18 -5.72
CA ARG A 18 11.29 13.93 -4.34
C ARG A 18 9.87 13.36 -4.31
N LEU A 19 8.97 13.93 -5.09
CA LEU A 19 7.59 13.46 -5.20
C LEU A 19 7.51 12.02 -5.73
N VAL A 20 8.31 11.69 -6.76
CA VAL A 20 8.39 10.31 -7.29
C VAL A 20 8.93 9.34 -6.24
N LEU A 21 10.00 9.72 -5.53
CA LEU A 21 10.57 8.89 -4.46
C LEU A 21 9.56 8.63 -3.33
N ASN A 22 8.86 9.67 -2.87
CA ASN A 22 7.83 9.53 -1.85
C ASN A 22 6.70 8.60 -2.30
N ASN A 23 6.33 8.64 -3.58
CA ASN A 23 5.31 7.74 -4.13
C ASN A 23 5.78 6.28 -4.18
N ILE A 24 7.06 6.06 -4.54
CA ILE A 24 7.67 4.72 -4.48
C ILE A 24 7.69 4.22 -3.04
N GLU A 25 8.10 5.06 -2.08
CA GLU A 25 8.09 4.71 -0.65
C GLU A 25 6.68 4.32 -0.17
N ALA A 26 5.66 5.08 -0.56
CA ALA A 26 4.26 4.76 -0.23
C ALA A 26 3.80 3.42 -0.82
N ILE A 27 4.16 3.13 -2.08
CA ILE A 27 3.86 1.84 -2.72
C ILE A 27 4.58 0.69 -2.01
N VAL A 28 5.85 0.87 -1.66
CA VAL A 28 6.64 -0.14 -0.93
C VAL A 28 6.03 -0.38 0.45
N GLY A 29 5.65 0.67 1.17
CA GLY A 29 4.97 0.56 2.46
C GLY A 29 3.66 -0.23 2.34
N MET A 30 2.85 0.07 1.33
CA MET A 30 1.64 -0.69 1.03
C MET A 30 1.94 -2.18 0.77
N GLN A 31 2.95 -2.51 -0.04
CA GLN A 31 3.32 -3.90 -0.32
C GLN A 31 3.77 -4.66 0.94
N VAL A 32 4.51 -4.00 1.84
CA VAL A 32 4.93 -4.59 3.12
C VAL A 32 3.72 -4.89 4.01
N GLU A 33 2.78 -3.95 4.13
CA GLU A 33 1.57 -4.15 4.93
C GLU A 33 0.68 -5.25 4.35
N SER A 34 0.48 -5.29 3.03
CA SER A 34 -0.27 -6.37 2.37
C SER A 34 0.40 -7.72 2.63
N PHE A 35 1.72 -7.83 2.44
CA PHE A 35 2.45 -9.08 2.71
C PHE A 35 2.25 -9.55 4.16
N LYS A 36 2.38 -8.64 5.12
CA LYS A 36 2.17 -8.95 6.53
C LYS A 36 0.75 -9.45 6.79
N ALA A 37 -0.27 -8.78 6.26
CA ALA A 37 -1.66 -9.16 6.44
C ALA A 37 -1.97 -10.56 5.87
N TYR A 38 -1.49 -10.86 4.66
CA TYR A 38 -1.68 -12.19 4.07
C TYR A 38 -0.89 -13.28 4.81
N ALA A 39 0.32 -12.98 5.28
CA ALA A 39 1.10 -13.90 6.10
C ALA A 39 0.40 -14.21 7.43
N GLU A 40 -0.13 -13.19 8.11
CA GLU A 40 -0.90 -13.35 9.35
C GLU A 40 -2.15 -14.22 9.13
N LEU A 41 -2.90 -14.00 8.05
CA LEU A 41 -4.04 -14.85 7.67
C LEU A 41 -3.63 -16.30 7.43
N GLY A 42 -2.54 -16.50 6.67
CA GLY A 42 -2.00 -17.83 6.37
C GLY A 42 -1.56 -18.57 7.63
N PHE A 43 -0.77 -17.93 8.50
CA PHE A 43 -0.33 -18.54 9.76
C PHE A 43 -1.49 -18.85 10.70
N LYS A 44 -2.48 -17.95 10.78
CA LYS A 44 -3.69 -18.20 11.59
C LYS A 44 -4.45 -19.43 11.08
N ASN A 45 -4.64 -19.55 9.76
CA ASN A 45 -5.32 -20.70 9.17
C ASN A 45 -4.52 -22.00 9.34
N LEU A 46 -3.20 -21.95 9.17
CA LEU A 46 -2.32 -23.10 9.40
C LEU A 46 -2.37 -23.58 10.85
N ASN A 47 -2.27 -22.67 11.82
CA ASN A 47 -2.39 -23.02 13.24
C ASN A 47 -3.74 -23.66 13.54
N ALA A 48 -4.84 -23.11 13.03
CA ALA A 48 -6.16 -23.71 13.18
C ALA A 48 -6.23 -25.13 12.60
N GLY A 49 -5.59 -25.38 11.46
CA GLY A 49 -5.50 -26.72 10.87
C GLY A 49 -4.65 -27.69 11.68
N LEU A 50 -3.56 -27.21 12.30
CA LEU A 50 -2.70 -28.02 13.18
C LEU A 50 -3.38 -28.44 14.48
N ASP A 51 -4.40 -27.70 14.92
CA ASP A 51 -5.17 -27.98 16.14
C ASP A 51 -6.27 -29.04 15.93
N VAL A 52 -6.58 -29.42 14.68
CA VAL A 52 -7.55 -30.47 14.37
C VAL A 52 -7.02 -31.84 14.83
N ARG A 53 -7.82 -32.53 15.66
CA ARG A 53 -7.54 -33.88 16.18
C ARG A 53 -8.66 -34.88 15.88
N THR A 54 -9.86 -34.40 15.55
CA THR A 54 -11.07 -35.21 15.36
C THR A 54 -11.81 -34.86 14.07
N MET A 55 -12.74 -35.73 13.65
CA MET A 55 -13.57 -35.51 12.46
C MET A 55 -14.54 -34.33 12.63
N ASP A 56 -15.04 -34.10 13.85
CA ASP A 56 -15.92 -32.96 14.13
C ASP A 56 -15.15 -31.63 14.03
N GLU A 57 -13.93 -31.56 14.58
CA GLU A 57 -13.05 -30.40 14.42
C GLU A 57 -12.66 -30.16 12.97
N LEU A 58 -12.46 -31.22 12.17
CA LEU A 58 -12.22 -31.09 10.74
C LEU A 58 -13.41 -30.44 10.02
N LYS A 59 -14.65 -30.82 10.40
CA LYS A 59 -15.85 -30.21 9.85
C LYS A 59 -15.95 -28.73 10.23
N THR A 60 -15.68 -28.38 11.48
CA THR A 60 -15.63 -26.98 11.93
C THR A 60 -14.58 -26.18 11.17
N TYR A 61 -13.37 -26.71 11.04
CA TYR A 61 -12.30 -26.07 10.25
C TYR A 61 -12.71 -25.84 8.79
N ALA A 62 -13.43 -26.78 8.18
CA ALA A 62 -13.95 -26.66 6.83
C ALA A 62 -15.04 -25.57 6.71
N GLU A 63 -15.91 -25.45 7.72
CA GLU A 63 -16.91 -24.38 7.80
C GLU A 63 -16.22 -23.00 7.96
N ASP A 64 -15.12 -22.93 8.70
CA ASP A 64 -14.33 -21.72 8.93
C ASP A 64 -13.55 -21.23 7.70
N GLN A 65 -13.30 -22.09 6.71
CA GLN A 65 -12.66 -21.65 5.45
C GLN A 65 -13.45 -20.53 4.75
N LYS A 66 -14.78 -20.47 4.93
CA LYS A 66 -15.61 -19.36 4.43
C LYS A 66 -15.22 -18.03 5.06
N ASN A 67 -14.87 -18.03 6.35
CA ASN A 67 -14.40 -16.84 7.06
C ASN A 67 -13.03 -16.40 6.57
N VAL A 68 -12.12 -17.33 6.31
CA VAL A 68 -10.80 -17.05 5.72
C VAL A 68 -10.96 -16.41 4.34
N ILE A 69 -11.81 -16.97 3.48
CA ILE A 69 -12.10 -16.40 2.14
C ILE A 69 -12.66 -14.98 2.27
N ARG A 70 -13.59 -14.75 3.20
CA ARG A 70 -14.12 -13.40 3.45
C ARG A 70 -13.01 -12.43 3.88
N GLN A 71 -12.14 -12.84 4.80
CA GLN A 71 -11.02 -12.00 5.26
C GLN A 71 -10.02 -11.67 4.16
N VAL A 72 -9.75 -12.62 3.25
CA VAL A 72 -8.95 -12.36 2.04
C VAL A 72 -9.65 -11.32 1.16
N GLY A 73 -10.95 -11.44 0.92
CA GLY A 73 -11.71 -10.46 0.14
C GLY A 73 -11.68 -9.06 0.77
N GLU A 74 -11.83 -8.97 2.09
CA GLU A 74 -11.68 -7.71 2.82
C GLU A 74 -10.27 -7.13 2.71
N GLN A 75 -9.23 -7.97 2.72
CA GLN A 75 -7.85 -7.52 2.53
C GLN A 75 -7.63 -6.97 1.12
N VAL A 76 -8.17 -7.62 0.08
CA VAL A 76 -8.12 -7.12 -1.29
C VAL A 76 -8.79 -5.74 -1.41
N THR A 77 -9.95 -5.56 -0.78
CA THR A 77 -10.62 -4.24 -0.76
C THR A 77 -9.74 -3.18 -0.09
N ARG A 78 -9.12 -3.49 1.05
CA ARG A 78 -8.18 -2.57 1.72
C ARG A 78 -6.97 -2.23 0.86
N ASP A 79 -6.40 -3.21 0.16
CA ASP A 79 -5.26 -3.00 -0.74
C ASP A 79 -5.65 -2.07 -1.91
N LEU A 80 -6.86 -2.22 -2.46
CA LEU A 80 -7.39 -1.34 -3.52
C LEU A 80 -7.62 0.10 -3.02
N GLU A 81 -8.18 0.26 -1.81
CA GLU A 81 -8.36 1.57 -1.19
C GLU A 81 -7.01 2.27 -0.93
N ALA A 82 -6.02 1.53 -0.42
CA ALA A 82 -4.68 2.04 -0.18
C ALA A 82 -4.01 2.49 -1.48
N LEU A 83 -4.09 1.68 -2.54
CA LEU A 83 -3.58 2.05 -3.86
C LEU A 83 -4.26 3.31 -4.41
N GLY A 84 -5.58 3.39 -4.26
CA GLY A 84 -6.36 4.57 -4.65
C GLY A 84 -5.91 5.84 -3.92
N ALA A 85 -5.65 5.73 -2.61
CA ALA A 85 -5.16 6.83 -1.79
C ALA A 85 -3.75 7.30 -2.22
N VAL A 86 -2.84 6.36 -2.49
CA VAL A 86 -1.49 6.67 -3.00
C VAL A 86 -1.57 7.43 -4.33
N ASN A 87 -2.39 6.95 -5.27
CA ASN A 87 -2.58 7.59 -6.56
C ASN A 87 -3.21 9.00 -6.42
N ALA A 88 -4.24 9.14 -5.58
CA ALA A 88 -4.88 10.44 -5.34
C ALA A 88 -3.88 11.46 -4.78
N LYS A 89 -3.06 11.04 -3.81
CA LYS A 89 -2.01 11.87 -3.23
C LYS A 89 -0.95 12.29 -4.25
N PHE A 90 -0.47 11.36 -5.09
CA PHE A 90 0.50 11.66 -6.14
C PHE A 90 -0.03 12.70 -7.13
N VAL A 91 -1.29 12.57 -7.57
CA VAL A 91 -1.94 13.53 -8.47
C VAL A 91 -2.08 14.90 -7.80
N GLU A 92 -2.48 14.94 -6.53
CA GLU A 92 -2.60 16.18 -5.76
C GLU A 92 -1.26 16.89 -5.63
N ASP A 93 -0.21 16.18 -5.22
CA ASP A 93 1.12 16.75 -5.04
C ASP A 93 1.72 17.23 -6.38
N THR A 94 1.47 16.52 -7.48
CA THR A 94 1.90 16.92 -8.83
C THR A 94 1.20 18.21 -9.27
N ARG A 95 -0.11 18.35 -8.96
CA ARG A 95 -0.86 19.58 -9.23
C ARG A 95 -0.30 20.76 -8.44
N LYS A 96 0.04 20.57 -7.16
CA LYS A 96 0.67 21.61 -6.34
C LYS A 96 2.00 22.08 -6.93
N LEU A 97 2.85 21.14 -7.36
CA LEU A 97 4.13 21.46 -7.99
C LEU A 97 3.96 22.25 -9.30
N SER A 98 3.00 21.88 -10.13
CA SER A 98 2.72 22.61 -11.39
C SER A 98 2.09 23.99 -11.16
N ALA A 99 1.32 24.19 -10.09
CA ALA A 99 0.78 25.49 -9.70
C ALA A 99 1.88 26.46 -9.22
N VAL A 100 2.87 25.98 -8.46
CA VAL A 100 4.05 26.79 -8.05
C VAL A 100 4.82 27.30 -9.27
N LYS A 101 4.96 26.48 -10.31
CA LYS A 101 5.61 26.86 -11.58
C LYS A 101 4.83 27.94 -12.38
N LYS A 102 3.55 28.14 -12.09
CA LYS A 102 2.72 29.15 -12.77
C LYS A 102 2.74 30.51 -12.07
N ALA A 103 3.22 30.56 -10.83
CA ALA A 103 3.29 31.76 -9.98
C ALA A 103 4.72 32.35 -9.86
N ALA A 104 5.74 31.62 -10.32
CA ALA A 104 7.14 32.04 -10.42
C ALA A 104 7.51 32.41 -11.86
#